data_AF-A0A9D4WKR7-F1
#
_entry.id   AF-A0A9D4WKR7-F1
#
_cell.length_a   1.000
_cell.length_b   1.000
_cell.length_c   1.000
_cell.angle_alpha   90.00
_cell.angle_beta   90.00
_cell.angle_gamma   90.00
#
_symmetry.space_group_name_H-M   'P 1'
#
loop_
_entity.id
_entity.type
_entity.pdbx_description
1 polymer ?
#
loop_
_entity_poly.entity_id
_entity_poly.type
_entity_poly.pdbx_seq_one_letter_code
_entity_poly.pdbx_strand_id
1 'polypeptide(L)'
;MCHFLQLLLCLPPQPTLLRSVEVGLSVLATKSHVWISLTDVLEKITTFSHSLSKNVTIISANGAVSKIKFSQSPSFVETVTYEGRFEILSLKGSVFVGTNESEQKRVGGVKGSFVSLSNSHAFGGKIVDVLIAATSVQIILGSFYSEGREVVLSNPNEPHVEGPSNPLSVVHPST
;
A
#
# COMPACT_ATOMS: atom_id res chain seq x y z
N MET A 1 12.83 6.81 -23.73
CA MET A 1 12.82 6.36 -22.32
C MET A 1 13.98 5.41 -21.93
N CYS A 2 15.04 5.26 -22.74
CA CYS A 2 16.23 4.48 -22.37
C CYS A 2 17.50 5.32 -22.14
N HIS A 3 17.46 6.64 -22.33
CA HIS A 3 18.65 7.50 -22.23
C HIS A 3 18.97 8.01 -20.82
N PHE A 4 18.06 7.87 -19.85
CA PHE A 4 18.26 8.35 -18.48
C PHE A 4 19.01 7.35 -17.58
N LEU A 5 19.12 6.07 -17.98
CA LEU A 5 19.90 5.07 -17.25
C LEU A 5 21.42 5.15 -17.51
N GLN A 6 21.87 5.81 -18.58
CA GLN A 6 23.30 5.87 -18.92
C GLN A 6 24.09 6.92 -18.13
N LEU A 7 23.41 7.89 -17.47
CA LEU A 7 24.07 8.97 -16.74
C LEU A 7 24.35 8.65 -15.25
N LEU A 8 23.81 7.56 -14.70
CA LEU A 8 23.96 7.25 -13.27
C LEU A 8 25.20 6.40 -12.93
N LEU A 9 25.97 5.93 -13.92
CA LEU A 9 27.15 5.08 -13.70
C LEU A 9 28.50 5.80 -13.86
N CYS A 10 28.52 7.11 -14.13
CA CYS A 10 29.76 7.84 -14.46
C CYS A 10 30.08 9.03 -13.53
N LEU A 11 29.68 8.95 -12.25
CA LEU A 11 30.09 9.93 -11.23
C LEU A 11 31.00 9.26 -10.18
N PRO A 12 32.09 9.93 -9.74
CA PRO A 12 32.96 9.42 -8.68
C PRO A 12 32.19 9.28 -7.36
N PRO A 13 32.61 8.36 -6.46
CA PRO A 13 31.86 8.03 -5.26
C PRO A 13 31.92 9.20 -4.27
N GLN A 14 30.84 10.00 -4.20
CA GLN A 14 30.61 10.85 -3.04
C GLN A 14 29.83 10.06 -1.98
N PRO A 15 30.22 10.15 -0.69
CA PRO A 15 29.47 9.49 0.38
C PRO A 15 28.14 10.22 0.57
N THR A 16 27.06 9.47 0.84
CA THR A 16 25.66 9.92 1.03
C THR A 16 24.81 10.17 -0.24
N LEU A 17 24.94 9.27 -1.22
CA LEU A 17 24.16 9.20 -2.46
C LEU A 17 22.64 9.34 -2.30
N LEU A 18 22.09 10.31 -3.02
CA LEU A 18 20.73 10.44 -3.58
C LEU A 18 19.78 9.26 -3.26
N ARG A 19 19.00 9.39 -2.18
CA ARG A 19 17.86 8.50 -1.90
C ARG A 19 16.86 8.63 -3.05
N SER A 20 16.59 7.52 -3.73
CA SER A 20 15.74 7.45 -4.92
C SER A 20 14.30 7.86 -4.60
N VAL A 21 13.95 9.13 -4.83
CA VAL A 21 12.55 9.58 -4.92
C VAL A 21 12.09 9.25 -6.34
N GLU A 22 11.57 8.05 -6.53
CA GLU A 22 10.89 7.72 -7.78
C GLU A 22 9.49 8.34 -7.72
N VAL A 23 9.35 9.48 -8.40
CA VAL A 23 8.07 10.16 -8.62
C VAL A 23 7.27 9.37 -9.66
N GLY A 24 6.96 8.11 -9.36
CA GLY A 24 6.11 7.25 -10.17
C GLY A 24 4.72 7.22 -9.55
N LEU A 25 3.75 7.87 -10.22
CA LEU A 25 2.33 7.97 -9.84
C LEU A 25 1.96 8.95 -8.69
N SER A 26 2.67 10.08 -8.53
CA SER A 26 2.25 11.13 -7.56
C SER A 26 1.15 12.07 -8.07
N VAL A 27 0.77 12.00 -9.35
CA VAL A 27 -0.07 13.02 -10.02
C VAL A 27 -1.53 13.05 -9.50
N LEU A 28 -1.95 12.06 -8.69
CA LEU A 28 -3.28 12.00 -8.08
C LEU A 28 -3.29 12.20 -6.56
N ALA A 29 -2.13 12.42 -5.92
CA ALA A 29 -2.07 12.60 -4.47
C ALA A 29 -2.74 13.93 -4.08
N THR A 30 -3.91 13.84 -3.45
CA THR A 30 -4.68 15.00 -2.98
C THR A 30 -4.07 15.67 -1.75
N LYS A 31 -3.32 14.91 -0.94
CA LYS A 31 -2.70 15.42 0.30
C LYS A 31 -1.49 14.59 0.70
N SER A 32 -0.41 15.27 1.08
CA SER A 32 0.80 14.67 1.65
C SER A 32 0.75 14.60 3.17
N HIS A 33 1.31 13.53 3.74
CA HIS A 33 1.39 13.28 5.17
C HIS A 33 2.82 12.87 5.54
N VAL A 34 3.38 13.48 6.58
CA VAL A 34 4.73 13.17 7.08
C VAL A 34 4.59 12.52 8.45
N TRP A 35 5.13 11.31 8.61
CA TRP A 35 5.15 10.62 9.90
C TRP A 35 6.53 10.18 10.32
N ILE A 36 6.60 9.89 11.60
CA ILE A 36 7.68 9.17 12.24
C ILE A 36 7.09 7.88 12.84
N SER A 37 7.73 6.74 12.60
CA SER A 37 7.40 5.46 13.25
C SER A 37 8.61 4.90 13.98
N LEU A 38 8.36 4.36 15.17
CA LEU A 38 9.34 3.63 16.00
C LEU A 38 8.98 2.14 16.10
N THR A 39 7.88 1.72 15.45
CA THR A 39 7.29 0.38 15.50
C THR A 39 7.07 -0.15 14.08
N ASP A 40 6.17 -1.12 13.89
CA ASP A 40 5.84 -1.62 12.56
C ASP A 40 5.37 -0.50 11.63
N VAL A 41 6.14 -0.30 10.57
CA VAL A 41 5.92 0.73 9.55
C VAL A 41 4.76 0.33 8.63
N LEU A 42 4.70 -0.95 8.24
CA LEU A 42 3.71 -1.44 7.29
C LEU A 42 2.32 -1.44 7.92
N GLU A 43 2.21 -1.85 9.18
CA GLU A 43 0.98 -1.77 9.98
C GLU A 43 0.50 -0.32 10.07
N LYS A 44 1.39 0.62 10.41
CA LYS A 44 1.02 2.04 10.56
C LYS A 44 0.50 2.66 9.27
N ILE A 45 1.15 2.40 8.12
CA ILE A 45 0.69 2.86 6.80
C ILE A 45 -0.69 2.27 6.51
N THR A 46 -0.87 0.99 6.78
CA THR A 46 -2.10 0.26 6.49
C THR A 46 -3.27 0.74 7.35
N THR A 47 -3.05 0.92 8.66
CA THR A 47 -4.04 1.45 9.61
C THR A 47 -4.45 2.87 9.27
N PHE A 48 -3.51 3.71 8.86
CA PHE A 48 -3.83 5.06 8.42
C PHE A 48 -4.63 5.10 7.12
N SER A 49 -4.24 4.31 6.12
CA SER A 49 -5.00 4.20 4.86
C SER A 49 -6.45 3.83 5.14
N HIS A 50 -6.65 2.87 6.05
CA HIS A 50 -7.97 2.47 6.53
C HIS A 50 -8.70 3.60 7.29
N SER A 51 -8.03 4.24 8.25
CA SER A 51 -8.59 5.36 9.03
C SER A 51 -8.97 6.56 8.17
N LEU A 52 -8.30 6.77 7.04
CA LEU A 52 -8.64 7.82 6.09
C LEU A 52 -9.68 7.39 5.04
N SER A 53 -9.98 6.09 4.94
CA SER A 53 -10.72 5.50 3.81
C SER A 53 -10.17 5.97 2.46
N LYS A 54 -8.83 6.07 2.36
CA LYS A 54 -8.10 6.53 1.17
C LYS A 54 -6.95 5.60 0.86
N ASN A 55 -6.66 5.50 -0.43
CA ASN A 55 -5.44 4.85 -0.89
C ASN A 55 -4.25 5.75 -0.54
N VAL A 56 -3.12 5.12 -0.24
CA VAL A 56 -1.88 5.83 0.08
C VAL A 56 -0.73 5.29 -0.74
N THR A 57 0.21 6.15 -1.11
CA THR A 57 1.47 5.79 -1.77
C THR A 57 2.64 6.26 -0.93
N ILE A 58 3.71 5.46 -0.88
CA ILE A 58 4.97 5.83 -0.24
C ILE A 58 5.76 6.69 -1.22
N ILE A 59 5.93 7.97 -0.88
CA ILE A 59 6.74 8.92 -1.66
C ILE A 59 8.22 8.74 -1.28
N SER A 60 8.49 8.59 0.01
CA SER A 60 9.84 8.31 0.53
C SER A 60 9.79 7.71 1.92
N ALA A 61 10.86 7.00 2.30
CA ALA A 61 11.12 6.59 3.67
C ALA A 61 12.62 6.63 3.98
N ASN A 62 12.95 6.97 5.22
CA ASN A 62 14.33 7.04 5.70
C ASN A 62 14.42 6.54 7.15
N GLY A 63 15.44 5.75 7.44
CA GLY A 63 15.68 5.15 8.75
C GLY A 63 16.25 3.75 8.60
N ALA A 64 16.31 3.02 9.71
CA ALA A 64 16.70 1.63 9.75
C ALA A 64 15.60 0.74 10.34
N VAL A 65 15.59 -0.51 9.93
CA VAL A 65 14.63 -1.56 10.35
C VAL A 65 15.37 -2.73 10.99
N SER A 66 14.69 -3.42 11.91
CA SER A 66 15.21 -4.55 12.68
C SER A 66 14.70 -5.91 12.19
N LYS A 67 13.53 -5.90 11.53
CA LYS A 67 12.87 -7.10 11.01
C LYS A 67 12.09 -6.78 9.75
N ILE A 68 12.31 -7.58 8.71
CA ILE A 68 11.63 -7.45 7.42
C ILE A 68 11.18 -8.84 6.98
N LYS A 69 9.95 -8.97 6.48
CA LYS A 69 9.49 -10.19 5.82
C LYS A 69 9.21 -9.93 4.34
N PHE A 70 9.81 -10.73 3.46
CA PHE A 70 9.59 -10.67 2.01
C PHE A 70 8.76 -11.85 1.53
N SER A 71 8.05 -11.63 0.42
CA SER A 71 7.43 -12.68 -0.37
C SER A 71 8.40 -13.23 -1.40
N GLN A 72 8.62 -14.54 -1.39
CA GLN A 72 9.41 -15.24 -2.41
C GLN A 72 8.55 -15.66 -3.61
N SER A 73 7.29 -15.99 -3.37
CA SER A 73 6.34 -16.34 -4.44
C SER A 73 5.43 -15.16 -4.81
N PRO A 74 4.87 -15.10 -6.02
CA PRO A 74 3.83 -14.12 -6.36
C PRO A 74 2.51 -14.34 -5.60
N SER A 75 2.32 -15.54 -5.04
CA SER A 75 1.13 -15.94 -4.27
C SER A 75 1.20 -15.61 -2.77
N PHE A 76 2.30 -15.05 -2.27
CA PHE A 76 2.51 -14.76 -0.84
C PHE A 76 2.53 -15.98 0.08
N VAL A 77 2.55 -17.19 -0.49
CA VAL A 77 2.58 -18.46 0.26
C VAL A 77 3.98 -18.70 0.83
N GLU A 78 5.00 -18.38 0.05
CA GLU A 78 6.39 -18.56 0.48
C GLU A 78 6.98 -17.21 0.88
N THR A 79 7.46 -17.13 2.12
CA THR A 79 8.01 -15.91 2.68
C THR A 79 9.35 -16.17 3.35
N VAL A 80 10.19 -15.13 3.41
CA VAL A 80 11.46 -15.15 4.12
C VAL A 80 11.54 -13.97 5.06
N THR A 81 11.99 -14.21 6.29
CA THR A 81 12.15 -13.18 7.32
C THR A 81 13.62 -12.92 7.55
N TYR A 82 14.01 -11.64 7.53
CA TYR A 82 15.34 -11.17 7.86
C TYR A 82 15.29 -10.41 9.18
N GLU A 83 16.16 -10.77 10.11
CA GLU A 83 16.35 -10.08 11.39
C GLU A 83 17.79 -9.57 11.50
N GLY A 84 17.95 -8.36 12.03
CA GLY A 84 19.23 -7.64 12.07
C GLY A 84 19.00 -6.14 11.84
N ARG A 85 20.06 -5.33 11.81
CA ARG A 85 19.91 -3.89 11.57
C ARG A 85 20.18 -3.56 10.11
N PHE A 86 19.17 -3.03 9.43
CA PHE A 86 19.22 -2.75 7.99
C PHE A 86 18.81 -1.31 7.70
N GLU A 87 19.60 -0.58 6.93
CA GLU A 87 19.25 0.77 6.48
C GLU A 87 18.31 0.69 5.27
N ILE A 88 17.29 1.55 5.26
CA ILE A 88 16.37 1.69 4.13
C ILE A 88 17.10 2.44 3.00
N LEU A 89 17.33 1.76 1.87
CA LEU A 89 17.85 2.39 0.66
C LEU A 89 16.72 2.93 -0.21
N SER A 90 15.63 2.17 -0.32
CA SER A 90 14.43 2.54 -1.05
C SER A 90 13.23 1.81 -0.44
N LEU A 91 12.12 2.52 -0.26
CA LEU A 91 10.83 1.95 0.09
C LEU A 91 9.77 2.61 -0.79
N LYS A 92 9.06 1.79 -1.58
CA LYS A 92 8.11 2.24 -2.59
C LYS A 92 6.88 1.34 -2.59
N GLY A 93 5.77 1.84 -3.10
CA GLY A 93 4.52 1.09 -3.27
C GLY A 93 3.34 1.80 -2.62
N SER A 94 2.18 1.18 -2.75
CA SER A 94 0.91 1.75 -2.31
C SER A 94 0.14 0.79 -1.41
N VAL A 95 -0.82 1.32 -0.66
CA VAL A 95 -1.80 0.53 0.06
C VAL A 95 -3.16 0.98 -0.41
N PHE A 96 -3.96 0.02 -0.89
CA PHE A 96 -5.31 0.28 -1.37
C PHE A 96 -6.32 -0.16 -0.31
N VAL A 97 -7.34 0.66 -0.11
CA VAL A 97 -8.51 0.30 0.70
C VAL A 97 -9.47 -0.44 -0.23
N GLY A 98 -9.66 -1.74 0.00
CA GLY A 98 -10.71 -2.51 -0.69
C GLY A 98 -12.09 -2.02 -0.27
N THR A 99 -13.03 -1.97 -1.21
CA THR A 99 -14.41 -1.49 -0.96
C THR A 99 -15.36 -2.57 -0.46
N ASN A 100 -14.97 -3.85 -0.57
CA ASN A 100 -15.84 -4.99 -0.29
C ASN A 100 -15.20 -5.89 0.77
N GLU A 101 -16.00 -6.42 1.71
CA GLU A 101 -15.53 -7.32 2.78
C GLU A 101 -14.87 -8.62 2.26
N SER A 102 -15.12 -8.97 0.99
CA SER A 102 -14.53 -10.12 0.28
C SER A 102 -13.24 -9.80 -0.49
N GLU A 103 -12.97 -8.53 -0.79
CA GLU A 103 -11.73 -8.10 -1.44
C GLU A 103 -10.71 -7.76 -0.37
N GLN A 104 -10.12 -8.82 0.17
CA GLN A 104 -9.10 -8.78 1.20
C GLN A 104 -8.02 -7.74 0.87
N LYS A 105 -8.12 -6.60 1.56
CA LYS A 105 -7.11 -5.54 1.79
C LYS A 105 -5.84 -5.73 0.96
N ARG A 106 -5.88 -5.32 -0.31
CA ARG A 106 -4.72 -5.48 -1.18
C ARG A 106 -3.71 -4.39 -0.85
N VAL A 107 -2.79 -4.68 0.06
CA VAL A 107 -1.54 -3.92 0.18
C VAL A 107 -0.90 -3.95 -1.21
N GLY A 108 -0.90 -2.80 -1.89
CA GLY A 108 -0.40 -2.58 -3.24
C GLY A 108 1.11 -2.74 -3.29
N GLY A 109 1.56 -3.98 -3.16
CA GLY A 109 2.94 -4.42 -3.35
C GLY A 109 3.99 -3.44 -2.86
N VAL A 110 4.02 -3.16 -1.54
CA VAL A 110 5.14 -2.43 -0.95
C VAL A 110 6.41 -3.22 -1.22
N LYS A 111 7.39 -2.57 -1.84
CA LYS A 111 8.71 -3.13 -2.15
C LYS A 111 9.77 -2.27 -1.50
N GLY A 112 10.82 -2.91 -1.03
CA GLY A 112 11.95 -2.20 -0.47
C GLY A 112 13.27 -2.84 -0.83
N SER A 113 14.32 -2.03 -0.81
CA SER A 113 15.71 -2.46 -0.79
C SER A 113 16.39 -1.91 0.45
N PHE A 114 17.26 -2.73 1.01
CA PHE A 114 17.90 -2.52 2.29
C PHE A 114 19.36 -2.94 2.21
N VAL A 115 20.20 -2.34 3.04
CA VAL A 115 21.58 -2.77 3.23
C VAL A 115 21.79 -3.13 4.69
N SER A 116 22.43 -4.27 4.94
CA SER A 116 22.86 -4.61 6.29
C SER A 116 24.03 -3.75 6.72
N LEU A 117 23.93 -3.18 7.93
CA LEU A 117 24.99 -2.35 8.49
C LEU A 117 26.21 -3.17 8.92
N SER A 118 26.06 -4.48 9.16
CA SER A 118 27.14 -5.32 9.68
C SER A 118 27.98 -5.98 8.58
N ASN A 119 27.38 -6.31 7.43
CA ASN A 119 28.07 -7.02 6.35
C ASN A 119 28.00 -6.28 5.00
N SER A 120 27.43 -5.07 4.97
CA SER A 120 27.30 -4.22 3.78
C SER A 120 26.60 -4.89 2.59
N HIS A 121 25.87 -5.99 2.80
CA HIS A 121 25.15 -6.70 1.75
C HIS A 121 23.78 -6.05 1.55
N ALA A 122 23.48 -5.69 0.30
CA ALA A 122 22.18 -5.17 -0.10
C ALA A 122 21.24 -6.29 -0.55
N PHE A 123 19.97 -6.20 -0.16
CA PHE A 123 18.92 -7.13 -0.54
C PHE A 123 17.58 -6.39 -0.68
N GLY A 124 16.58 -7.02 -1.27
CA GLY A 124 15.27 -6.38 -1.44
C GLY A 124 14.22 -7.30 -2.03
N GLY A 125 13.01 -6.79 -2.11
CA GLY A 125 11.87 -7.56 -2.59
C GLY A 125 10.53 -6.95 -2.19
N LYS A 126 9.46 -7.70 -2.45
CA LYS A 126 8.11 -7.35 -1.98
C LYS A 126 7.99 -7.67 -0.50
N ILE A 127 7.72 -6.65 0.29
CA ILE A 127 7.55 -6.74 1.74
C ILE A 127 6.12 -7.19 2.02
N VAL A 128 5.97 -8.09 2.98
CA VAL A 128 4.68 -8.60 3.45
C VAL A 128 4.66 -8.64 4.95
N ASP A 129 3.50 -8.36 5.54
CA ASP A 129 3.20 -8.51 6.98
C ASP A 129 4.00 -7.60 7.91
N VAL A 130 5.34 -7.73 7.94
CA VAL A 130 6.19 -7.13 8.98
C VAL A 130 7.27 -6.22 8.40
N LEU A 131 7.38 -5.02 8.98
CA LEU A 131 8.47 -4.07 8.76
C LEU A 131 8.77 -3.28 10.04
N ILE A 132 9.53 -3.88 10.96
CA ILE A 132 9.78 -3.30 12.30
C ILE A 132 10.93 -2.29 12.24
N ALA A 133 10.70 -1.11 12.78
CA ALA A 133 11.72 -0.07 12.91
C ALA A 133 12.84 -0.47 13.91
N ALA A 134 14.09 -0.19 13.54
CA ALA A 134 15.25 -0.21 14.44
C ALA A 134 15.62 1.19 14.95
N THR A 135 15.24 2.23 14.20
CA THR A 135 15.41 3.65 14.55
C THR A 135 14.10 4.39 14.28
N SER A 136 14.04 5.68 14.58
CA SER A 136 12.98 6.53 14.01
C SER A 136 12.98 6.43 12.48
N VAL A 137 11.92 5.89 11.91
CA VAL A 137 11.69 5.82 10.45
C VAL A 137 10.78 6.99 10.06
N GLN A 138 11.32 7.91 9.27
CA GLN A 138 10.59 9.02 8.66
C GLN A 138 9.94 8.56 7.36
N ILE A 139 8.67 8.89 7.14
CA ILE A 139 7.91 8.43 5.97
C ILE A 139 7.09 9.59 5.44
N ILE A 140 7.12 9.78 4.12
CA ILE A 140 6.23 10.70 3.42
C ILE A 140 5.25 9.88 2.61
N LEU A 141 3.95 10.09 2.85
CA LEU A 141 2.86 9.42 2.17
C LEU A 141 2.04 10.42 1.37
N GLY A 142 1.64 10.05 0.16
CA GLY A 142 0.59 10.74 -0.60
C GLY A 142 -0.73 9.99 -0.47
N SER A 143 -1.85 10.68 -0.26
CA SER A 143 -3.19 10.07 -0.19
C SER A 143 -4.08 10.46 -1.37
N PHE A 144 -4.87 9.51 -1.87
CA PHE A 144 -5.79 9.69 -3.00
C PHE A 144 -7.03 8.82 -2.82
N TYR A 145 -8.12 9.19 -3.48
CA TYR A 145 -9.36 8.40 -3.44
C TYR A 145 -9.24 7.16 -4.31
N SER A 146 -9.94 6.09 -3.94
CA SER A 146 -10.11 4.95 -4.83
C SER A 146 -11.06 5.34 -5.95
N GLU A 147 -10.58 5.30 -7.20
CA GLU A 147 -11.45 5.46 -8.36
C GLU A 147 -12.24 4.15 -8.52
N GLY A 148 -13.39 4.11 -7.84
CA GLY A 148 -14.20 2.90 -7.69
C GLY A 148 -15.54 3.12 -6.98
N ARG A 149 -16.13 4.32 -7.07
CA ARG A 149 -17.59 4.34 -7.18
C ARG A 149 -17.85 3.82 -8.58
N GLU A 150 -18.38 2.60 -8.68
CA GLU A 150 -19.17 2.24 -9.84
C GLU A 150 -20.14 3.40 -10.05
N VAL A 151 -19.98 4.13 -11.15
CA VAL A 151 -21.12 4.85 -11.70
C VAL A 151 -22.08 3.73 -12.01
N VAL A 152 -23.08 3.53 -11.13
CA VAL A 152 -24.26 2.77 -11.48
C VAL A 152 -24.79 3.49 -12.70
N LEU A 153 -24.43 2.98 -13.88
CA LEU A 153 -25.20 3.22 -15.08
C LEU A 153 -26.51 2.51 -14.77
N SER A 154 -27.43 3.22 -14.12
CA SER A 154 -28.83 2.85 -14.15
C SER A 154 -29.21 2.85 -15.62
N ASN A 155 -29.13 1.68 -16.25
CA ASN A 155 -29.57 1.46 -17.61
C ASN A 155 -31.05 1.90 -17.68
N PRO A 156 -31.45 2.86 -18.53
CA PRO A 156 -32.83 3.31 -18.59
C PRO A 156 -33.81 2.32 -19.24
N ASN A 157 -33.40 1.08 -19.52
CA ASN A 157 -34.20 0.13 -20.27
C ASN A 157 -34.30 -1.21 -19.53
N GLU A 158 -35.17 -1.28 -18.54
CA GLU A 158 -35.98 -2.49 -18.35
C GLU A 158 -37.47 -2.11 -18.30
N PRO A 159 -38.34 -2.85 -19.02
CA PRO A 159 -39.76 -2.58 -19.07
C PRO A 159 -40.42 -2.84 -17.72
N HIS A 160 -41.29 -1.90 -17.36
CA HIS A 160 -42.19 -1.94 -16.21
C HIS A 160 -43.01 -3.24 -16.23
N VAL A 161 -42.75 -4.17 -15.29
CA VAL A 161 -43.62 -5.32 -15.03
C VAL A 161 -44.32 -5.08 -13.71
N GLU A 162 -45.60 -4.78 -13.84
CA GLU A 162 -46.64 -4.66 -12.85
C GLU A 162 -46.64 -5.86 -11.88
N GLY A 163 -46.55 -5.58 -10.58
CA GLY A 163 -46.49 -6.62 -9.55
C GLY A 163 -47.83 -7.34 -9.35
N PRO A 164 -47.84 -8.61 -8.94
CA PRO A 164 -49.06 -9.24 -8.45
C PRO A 164 -49.31 -8.82 -6.99
N SER A 165 -50.43 -8.13 -6.84
CA SER A 165 -51.17 -7.81 -5.63
C SER A 165 -51.17 -8.91 -4.54
N ASN A 166 -50.75 -8.54 -3.32
CA ASN A 166 -51.12 -9.24 -2.09
C ASN A 166 -52.64 -9.07 -1.83
N PRO A 167 -53.40 -10.14 -1.55
CA PRO A 167 -54.61 -10.03 -0.78
C PRO A 167 -54.34 -10.28 0.71
N LEU A 168 -54.70 -9.28 1.50
CA LEU A 168 -54.84 -9.22 2.94
C LEU A 168 -55.37 -10.52 3.58
N SER A 169 -54.68 -10.99 4.62
CA SER A 169 -55.22 -11.92 5.62
C SER A 169 -56.26 -11.20 6.47
N VAL A 170 -57.55 -11.39 6.16
CA VAL A 170 -58.64 -11.00 7.05
C VAL A 170 -58.91 -12.14 8.03
N VAL A 171 -58.59 -11.88 9.29
CA VAL A 171 -59.00 -12.64 10.46
C VAL A 171 -60.53 -12.59 10.58
N HIS A 172 -61.20 -13.75 10.64
CA HIS A 172 -62.60 -13.85 11.07
C HIS A 172 -62.65 -14.22 12.57
N PRO A 173 -63.50 -13.56 13.38
CA PRO A 173 -63.72 -13.93 14.78
C PRO A 173 -64.70 -15.10 14.92
N SER A 174 -64.55 -15.82 16.02
CA SER A 174 -65.34 -16.97 16.47
C SER A 174 -66.82 -16.67 16.71
N THR A 175 -67.71 -17.59 16.35
CA THR A 175 -68.90 -17.97 17.13
C THR A 175 -69.21 -19.43 16.84
#